data_AF-A0A7Y5QKZ6-F1
#
_entry.id   AF-A0A7Y5QKZ6-F1
#
_cell.length_a   1.000
_cell.length_b   1.000
_cell.length_c   1.000
_cell.angle_alpha   90.00
_cell.angle_beta   90.00
_cell.angle_gamma   90.00
#
_symmetry.space_group_name_H-M   'P 1'
#
loop_
_entity.id
_entity.type
_entity.pdbx_description
1 polymer ?
#
loop_
_entity_poly.entity_id
_entity_poly.type
_entity_poly.pdbx_seq_one_letter_code
_entity_poly.pdbx_strand_id
1 'polypeptide(L)'
;LGQRTVARVVRPTEAWDVPAAVYRDRGLPVPDERWRPGLLDLPAIELNDRTIVYAAPDSGVLADTTHAVPGSVRIPRADLRAIIGSVRPGMPVYFYR
;
A
#
# COMPACT_ATOMS: atom_id res chain seq x y z
N LEU A 1 6.48 -9.36 -14.46
CA LEU A 1 5.31 -8.61 -14.99
C LEU A 1 4.30 -9.62 -15.49
N GLY A 2 3.00 -9.38 -15.29
CA GLY A 2 1.94 -10.38 -15.44
C GLY A 2 0.64 -9.99 -14.73
N GLN A 3 -0.32 -10.92 -14.64
CA GLN A 3 -1.61 -10.70 -14.00
C GLN A 3 -1.53 -10.93 -12.48
N ARG A 4 -2.25 -10.08 -11.75
CA ARG A 4 -2.61 -10.19 -10.34
C ARG A 4 -4.12 -10.02 -10.20
N THR A 5 -4.62 -10.29 -9.01
CA THR A 5 -6.02 -10.03 -8.68
C THR A 5 -6.09 -9.19 -7.42
N VAL A 6 -7.07 -8.29 -7.36
CA VAL A 6 -7.39 -7.55 -6.14
C VAL A 6 -7.85 -8.56 -5.10
N ALA A 7 -7.09 -8.67 -4.00
CA ALA A 7 -7.48 -9.48 -2.86
C ALA A 7 -8.55 -8.75 -2.04
N ARG A 8 -8.28 -7.47 -1.71
CA ARG A 8 -9.21 -6.62 -0.96
C ARG A 8 -8.88 -5.14 -1.08
N VAL A 9 -9.80 -4.30 -0.61
CA VAL A 9 -9.55 -2.88 -0.33
C VAL A 9 -9.26 -2.75 1.17
N VAL A 10 -8.08 -2.26 1.52
CA VAL A 10 -7.65 -2.00 2.89
C VAL A 10 -8.16 -0.63 3.31
N ARG A 11 -8.94 -0.55 4.39
CA ARG A 11 -9.45 0.74 4.90
C ARG A 11 -8.39 1.44 5.77
N PRO A 12 -8.42 2.77 5.89
CA PRO A 12 -7.50 3.52 6.79
C PRO A 12 -7.55 3.05 8.26
N THR A 13 -8.73 2.61 8.70
CA THR A 13 -8.96 2.10 10.07
C THR A 13 -8.51 0.66 10.24
N GLU A 14 -8.25 -0.05 9.15
CA GLU A 14 -7.72 -1.40 9.19
C GLU A 14 -6.22 -1.34 9.34
N ALA A 15 -5.71 -2.26 10.12
CA ALA A 15 -4.30 -2.38 10.31
C ALA A 15 -3.70 -3.28 9.21
N TRP A 16 -2.46 -2.96 8.83
CA TRP A 16 -1.75 -3.58 7.72
C TRP A 16 -0.28 -3.75 8.10
N ASP A 17 0.30 -4.93 7.87
CA ASP A 17 1.71 -5.18 8.19
C ASP A 17 2.62 -4.48 7.18
N VAL A 18 3.27 -3.40 7.63
CA VAL A 18 4.30 -2.74 6.83
C VAL A 18 5.53 -3.65 6.77
N PRO A 19 6.04 -4.00 5.58
CA PRO A 19 7.25 -4.82 5.46
C PRO A 19 8.42 -4.23 6.25
N ALA A 20 9.16 -5.07 6.98
CA ALA A 20 10.31 -4.64 7.79
C ALA A 20 11.40 -3.90 6.98
N ALA A 21 11.50 -4.18 5.68
CA ALA A 21 12.40 -3.49 4.76
C ALA A 21 12.15 -1.97 4.72
N VAL A 22 10.89 -1.53 4.82
CA VAL A 22 10.52 -0.10 4.86
C VAL A 22 11.24 0.64 5.99
N TYR A 23 11.42 -0.01 7.15
CA TYR A 23 12.16 0.57 8.27
C TYR A 23 13.67 0.44 8.08
N ARG A 24 14.14 -0.78 7.73
CA ARG A 24 15.57 -1.08 7.61
C ARG A 24 16.26 -0.24 6.54
N ASP A 25 15.63 -0.07 5.39
CA ASP A 25 16.19 0.71 4.28
C ASP A 25 16.30 2.20 4.61
N ARG A 26 15.60 2.65 5.65
CA ARG A 26 15.65 4.01 6.20
C ARG A 26 16.53 4.13 7.45
N GLY A 27 17.20 3.06 7.87
CA GLY A 27 17.98 3.03 9.11
C GLY A 27 17.13 3.20 10.38
N LEU A 28 15.83 2.93 10.31
CA LEU A 28 14.91 3.04 11.44
C LEU A 28 14.82 1.70 12.20
N PRO A 29 14.60 1.74 13.52
CA PRO A 29 14.29 0.53 14.27
C PRO A 29 13.00 -0.09 13.72
N VAL A 30 13.01 -1.40 13.51
CA VAL A 30 11.82 -2.15 13.11
C VAL A 30 10.96 -2.33 14.37
N PRO A 31 9.72 -1.80 14.42
CA PRO A 31 8.85 -2.01 15.57
C PRO A 31 8.49 -3.49 15.73
N ASP A 32 8.31 -3.95 16.97
CA ASP A 32 7.81 -5.30 17.26
C ASP A 32 6.41 -5.51 16.65
N GLU A 33 5.56 -4.46 16.73
CA GLU A 33 4.25 -4.43 16.09
C GLU A 33 4.25 -3.46 14.89
N ARG A 34 4.30 -4.04 13.69
CA ARG A 34 4.24 -3.32 12.40
C ARG A 34 2.85 -3.23 11.80
N TRP A 35 1.90 -3.98 12.36
CA TRP A 35 0.50 -3.99 11.98
C TRP A 35 -0.25 -3.05 12.91
N ARG A 36 -0.59 -1.84 12.45
CA ARG A 36 -1.36 -0.87 13.25
C ARG A 36 -2.32 -0.01 12.42
N PRO A 37 -3.47 0.42 12.96
CA PRO A 37 -4.39 1.30 12.23
C PRO A 37 -3.73 2.65 11.92
N GLY A 38 -4.21 3.34 10.89
CA GLY A 38 -3.76 4.71 10.58
C GLY A 38 -2.38 4.81 9.91
N LEU A 39 -1.77 3.69 9.52
CA LEU A 39 -0.59 3.69 8.64
C LEU A 39 -0.90 4.24 7.24
N LEU A 40 -2.15 4.10 6.83
CA LEU A 40 -2.71 4.64 5.61
C LEU A 40 -3.82 5.62 6.01
N ASP A 41 -3.89 6.76 5.34
CA ASP A 41 -4.94 7.77 5.54
C ASP A 41 -6.01 7.74 4.44
N LEU A 42 -5.71 7.07 3.32
CA LEU A 42 -6.65 6.72 2.26
C LEU A 42 -6.74 5.20 2.13
N PRO A 43 -7.88 4.66 1.64
CA PRO A 43 -7.97 3.22 1.41
C PRO A 43 -6.97 2.79 0.34
N ALA A 44 -6.38 1.61 0.50
CA ALA A 44 -5.41 1.04 -0.42
C ALA A 44 -5.94 -0.25 -1.05
N ILE A 45 -5.31 -0.70 -2.12
CA ILE A 45 -5.68 -1.93 -2.84
C ILE A 45 -4.62 -2.97 -2.55
N GLU A 46 -4.98 -4.05 -1.88
CA GLU A 46 -4.10 -5.20 -1.67
C GLU A 46 -4.36 -6.25 -2.76
N LEU A 47 -3.29 -6.73 -3.40
CA LEU A 47 -3.34 -7.79 -4.41
C LEU A 47 -3.09 -9.16 -3.79
N ASN A 48 -3.38 -10.22 -4.53
CA ASN A 48 -3.28 -11.60 -4.09
C ASN A 48 -1.86 -12.06 -3.67
N ASP A 49 -0.82 -11.33 -4.05
CA ASP A 49 0.57 -11.57 -3.65
C ASP A 49 1.08 -10.60 -2.57
N ARG A 50 0.16 -9.90 -1.89
CA ARG A 50 0.44 -8.85 -0.88
C ARG A 50 1.07 -7.57 -1.43
N THR A 51 1.19 -7.43 -2.76
CA THR A 51 1.48 -6.14 -3.38
C THR A 51 0.41 -5.14 -2.96
N ILE A 52 0.81 -3.93 -2.56
CA ILE A 52 -0.14 -2.87 -2.23
C ILE A 52 -0.07 -1.74 -3.26
N VAL A 53 -1.23 -1.26 -3.71
CA VAL A 53 -1.38 -0.01 -4.45
C VAL A 53 -1.93 1.03 -3.49
N TYR A 54 -1.14 2.07 -3.23
CA TYR A 54 -1.43 3.03 -2.16
C TYR A 54 -1.02 4.45 -2.56
N ALA A 55 -1.47 5.44 -1.80
CA ALA A 55 -0.97 6.81 -1.86
C ALA A 55 -0.15 7.11 -0.62
N ALA A 56 0.83 8.02 -0.73
CA ALA A 56 1.57 8.49 0.43
C ALA A 56 0.59 9.10 1.45
N PRO A 57 0.61 8.66 2.72
CA PRO A 57 -0.12 9.33 3.79
C PRO A 57 0.53 10.66 4.14
N ASP A 58 -0.22 11.51 4.84
CA ASP A 58 0.26 12.83 5.27
C ASP A 58 1.30 12.73 6.43
N SER A 59 1.42 11.57 7.09
CA SER A 59 2.40 11.34 8.18
C SER A 59 2.82 9.87 8.32
N GLY A 60 3.88 9.62 9.11
CA GLY A 60 4.39 8.28 9.39
C GLY A 60 5.43 7.77 8.37
N VAL A 61 5.84 6.51 8.52
CA VAL A 61 6.98 5.93 7.76
C VAL A 61 6.74 5.85 6.25
N LEU A 62 5.47 5.83 5.82
CA LEU A 62 5.08 5.76 4.42
C LEU A 62 4.90 7.14 3.75
N ALA A 63 4.96 8.23 4.52
CA ALA A 63 4.78 9.60 4.01
C ALA A 63 5.96 10.09 3.16
N ASP A 64 7.15 9.50 3.36
CA ASP A 64 8.34 9.84 2.58
C ASP A 64 8.16 9.45 1.10
N THR A 65 8.08 10.48 0.25
CA THR A 65 7.86 10.28 -1.18
C THR A 65 9.11 9.83 -1.93
N THR A 66 10.30 9.82 -1.32
CA THR A 66 11.52 9.33 -1.97
C THR A 66 11.63 7.80 -1.94
N HIS A 67 10.79 7.12 -1.14
CA HIS A 67 10.90 5.68 -0.94
C HIS A 67 9.53 5.00 -0.92
N ALA A 68 9.27 4.15 -1.91
CA ALA A 68 8.07 3.34 -2.00
C ALA A 68 8.24 2.00 -1.26
N VAL A 69 7.13 1.40 -0.81
CA VAL A 69 7.17 0.04 -0.26
C VAL A 69 7.73 -0.93 -1.32
N PRO A 70 8.73 -1.77 -1.00
CA PRO A 70 9.29 -2.71 -1.96
C PRO A 70 8.22 -3.62 -2.59
N GLY A 71 8.27 -3.78 -3.90
CA GLY A 71 7.30 -4.59 -4.66
C GLY A 71 5.89 -4.00 -4.76
N SER A 72 5.69 -2.77 -4.29
CA SER A 72 4.38 -2.10 -4.25
C SER A 72 4.31 -0.92 -5.21
N VAL A 73 3.11 -0.43 -5.49
CA VAL A 73 2.87 0.72 -6.37
C VAL A 73 2.38 1.89 -5.55
N ARG A 74 3.11 3.00 -5.59
CA ARG A 74 2.62 4.26 -5.05
C ARG A 74 2.03 5.10 -6.17
N ILE A 75 0.79 5.56 -5.99
CA ILE A 75 0.09 6.44 -6.92
C ILE A 75 -0.29 7.76 -6.25
N PRO A 76 -0.55 8.84 -7.02
CA PRO A 76 -1.07 10.09 -6.48
C PRO A 76 -2.38 9.92 -5.69
N ARG A 77 -2.57 10.75 -4.66
CA ARG A 77 -3.81 10.76 -3.84
C ARG A 77 -5.06 10.99 -4.69
N ALA A 78 -4.99 11.86 -5.69
CA ALA A 78 -6.09 12.17 -6.60
C ALA A 78 -6.50 10.93 -7.42
N ASP A 79 -5.53 10.20 -7.98
CA ASP A 79 -5.77 9.01 -8.79
C ASP A 79 -6.37 7.88 -7.96
N LEU A 80 -5.83 7.65 -6.74
CA LEU A 80 -6.37 6.66 -5.83
C LEU A 80 -7.83 6.96 -5.48
N ARG A 81 -8.17 8.21 -5.17
CA ARG A 81 -9.55 8.64 -4.91
C ARG A 81 -10.47 8.42 -6.11
N ALA A 82 -9.96 8.68 -7.32
CA ALA A 82 -10.74 8.50 -8.55
C ALA A 82 -11.10 7.04 -8.81
N ILE A 83 -10.20 6.09 -8.51
CA ILE A 83 -10.41 4.67 -8.86
C ILE A 83 -10.99 3.83 -7.72
N ILE A 84 -10.72 4.17 -6.46
CA ILE A 84 -10.97 3.25 -5.33
C ILE A 84 -12.45 2.86 -5.18
N GLY A 85 -13.37 3.78 -5.50
CA GLY A 85 -14.82 3.54 -5.45
C GLY A 85 -15.31 2.48 -6.44
N SER A 86 -14.53 2.19 -7.48
CA SER A 86 -14.84 1.20 -8.53
C SER A 86 -14.09 -0.12 -8.35
N VAL A 87 -13.09 -0.17 -7.46
CA VAL A 87 -12.26 -1.36 -7.24
C VAL A 87 -12.98 -2.38 -6.35
N ARG A 88 -12.98 -3.65 -6.75
CA ARG A 88 -13.61 -4.76 -6.05
C ARG A 88 -12.67 -5.96 -5.96
N PRO A 89 -12.76 -6.78 -4.89
CA PRO A 89 -12.09 -8.08 -4.85
C PRO A 89 -12.35 -8.92 -6.10
N GLY A 90 -11.32 -9.62 -6.58
CA GLY A 90 -11.37 -10.44 -7.78
C GLY A 90 -11.10 -9.69 -9.09
N MET A 91 -11.09 -8.35 -9.10
CA MET A 91 -10.72 -7.60 -10.30
C MET A 91 -9.28 -7.91 -10.73
N PRO A 92 -9.03 -8.15 -12.02
CA PRO A 92 -7.68 -8.38 -12.51
C PRO A 92 -6.89 -7.07 -12.56
N VAL A 93 -5.62 -7.15 -12.18
CA VAL A 93 -4.64 -6.06 -12.28
C VAL A 93 -3.47 -6.56 -13.10
N TYR A 94 -3.08 -5.81 -14.13
CA TYR A 94 -2.04 -6.23 -15.05
C TYR A 94 -0.82 -5.31 -14.95
N PHE A 95 0.34 -5.91 -14.80
CA PHE A 95 1.61 -5.22 -14.81
C PHE A 95 2.33 -5.50 -16.13
N TYR A 96 2.70 -4.43 -16.85
CA TYR A 96 3.40 -4.46 -18.13
C TYR A 96 4.74 -3.74 -18.06
N ARG A 97 5.60 -3.89 -19.08
CA ARG A 97 6.93 -3.28 -19.17
C ARG A 97 6.92 -2.14 -20.17
#